data_AF-A0AAW9KDX0-F1
#
_entry.id   AF-A0AAW9KDX0-F1
#
_cell.length_a   1.000
_cell.length_b   1.000
_cell.length_c   1.000
_cell.angle_alpha   90.00
_cell.angle_beta   90.00
_cell.angle_gamma   90.00
#
_symmetry.space_group_name_H-M   'P 1'
#
loop_
_entity.id
_entity.type
_entity.pdbx_description
1 polymer ?
#
loop_
_entity_poly.entity_id
_entity_poly.type
_entity_poly.pdbx_seq_one_letter_code
_entity_poly.pdbx_strand_id
1 'polypeptide(L)'
;ALFRFTEAGGSYVINGETFVGVVPTLNEVLFKQGPTSEYWSMMPSLTRFMAQQQMLCTLFAFPAIGLAMYKTAYKENKKLVKSLMITCIVTALLGNVTEPLEFSFVFIAPLLYVAYACIIGIGAVALSFAGVAIGYIR
;
A
#
# COMPACT_ATOMS: atom_id res chain seq x y z
N ALA A 1 7.06 -8.80 6.43
CA ALA A 1 7.27 -9.28 7.82
C ALA A 1 8.50 -8.61 8.45
N LEU A 2 9.66 -8.65 7.78
CA LEU A 2 10.94 -8.13 8.28
C LEU A 2 10.85 -6.71 8.88
N PHE A 3 10.54 -5.68 8.08
CA PHE A 3 10.44 -4.29 8.58
C PHE A 3 9.29 -4.05 9.59
N ARG A 4 8.29 -4.94 9.64
CA ARG A 4 7.07 -4.70 10.42
C ARG A 4 7.22 -5.10 11.88
N PHE A 5 7.96 -6.19 12.13
CA PHE A 5 8.01 -6.84 13.45
C PHE A 5 9.42 -7.17 13.93
N THR A 6 10.46 -6.75 13.21
CA THR A 6 11.86 -7.03 13.59
C THR A 6 12.67 -5.73 13.65
N GLU A 7 13.88 -5.82 14.20
CA GLU A 7 14.82 -4.71 14.31
C GLU A 7 15.23 -4.09 12.96
N ALA A 8 15.02 -4.81 11.85
CA ALA A 8 15.19 -4.23 10.51
C ALA A 8 14.27 -3.00 10.29
N GLY A 9 13.14 -2.95 10.98
CA GLY A 9 12.23 -1.80 11.02
C GLY A 9 12.63 -0.71 12.01
N GLY A 10 13.68 -0.91 12.80
CA GLY A 10 14.10 -0.05 13.89
C GLY A 10 13.66 -0.55 15.27
N SER A 11 14.22 0.08 16.29
CA SER A 11 13.82 -0.05 17.69
C SER A 11 13.60 1.36 18.25
N TYR A 12 12.47 1.56 18.90
CA TYR A 12 11.99 2.86 19.33
C TYR A 12 11.65 2.82 20.81
N VAL A 13 12.07 3.84 21.56
CA VAL A 13 11.74 3.98 22.98
C VAL A 13 10.62 5.00 23.11
N ILE A 14 9.47 4.56 23.63
CA ILE A 14 8.31 5.41 23.90
C ILE A 14 8.01 5.30 25.39
N ASN A 15 8.07 6.41 26.12
CA ASN A 15 7.83 6.46 27.57
C ASN A 15 8.67 5.44 28.39
N GLY A 16 9.89 5.16 27.95
CA GLY A 16 10.80 4.22 28.61
C GLY A 16 10.57 2.74 28.25
N GLU A 17 9.54 2.42 27.46
CA GLU A 17 9.30 1.08 26.92
C GLU A 17 9.88 0.97 25.50
N THR A 18 10.53 -0.16 25.21
CA THR A 18 11.17 -0.40 23.90
C THR A 18 10.26 -1.21 23.00
N PHE A 19 9.94 -0.65 21.84
CA PHE A 19 9.16 -1.27 20.79
C PHE A 19 10.07 -1.65 19.61
N VAL A 20 10.02 -2.92 19.19
CA VAL A 20 10.83 -3.44 18.09
C VAL A 20 9.96 -3.58 16.84
N GLY A 21 10.43 -3.00 15.74
CA GLY A 21 9.71 -2.97 14.47
C GLY A 21 8.69 -1.84 14.40
N VAL A 22 8.23 -1.61 13.17
CA VAL A 22 7.39 -0.46 12.84
C VAL A 22 5.95 -0.62 13.35
N VAL A 23 5.35 -1.81 13.26
CA VAL A 23 3.93 -2.01 13.60
C VAL A 23 3.66 -1.81 15.11
N PRO A 24 4.44 -2.40 16.04
CA PRO A 24 4.22 -2.17 17.47
C PRO A 24 4.36 -0.70 17.85
N THR A 25 5.40 -0.04 17.33
CA THR A 25 5.66 1.39 17.54
C THR A 25 4.53 2.25 16.98
N LEU A 26 4.09 1.99 15.75
CA LEU A 26 2.99 2.69 15.10
C LEU A 26 1.70 2.56 15.90
N ASN A 27 1.37 1.35 16.38
CA ASN A 27 0.16 1.11 17.15
C ASN A 27 0.17 1.84 18.50
N GLU A 28 1.31 1.88 19.18
CA GLU A 28 1.47 2.62 20.44
C GLU A 28 1.19 4.12 20.22
N VAL A 29 1.85 4.72 19.23
CA VAL A 29 1.68 6.15 18.98
C VAL A 29 0.28 6.46 18.44
N LEU A 30 -0.24 5.64 17.52
CA LEU A 30 -1.53 5.90 16.87
C LEU A 30 -2.72 5.73 17.82
N PHE A 31 -2.71 4.69 18.68
CA PHE A 31 -3.87 4.34 19.51
C PHE A 31 -3.77 4.79 20.97
N LYS A 32 -2.56 4.89 21.54
CA LYS A 32 -2.41 5.26 22.95
C LYS A 32 -1.96 6.71 23.15
N GLN A 33 -1.03 7.19 22.34
CA GLN A 33 -0.46 8.54 22.49
C GLN A 33 -1.30 9.60 21.75
N GLY A 34 -1.66 9.31 20.50
CA GLY A 34 -2.44 10.21 19.64
C GLY A 34 -1.65 11.44 19.13
N PRO A 35 -2.33 12.36 18.43
CA PRO A 35 -1.71 13.46 17.70
C PRO A 35 -1.12 14.58 18.55
N THR A 36 -1.46 14.64 19.84
CA THR A 36 -0.96 15.64 20.77
C THR A 36 0.38 15.28 21.40
N SER A 37 0.85 14.05 21.18
CA SER A 37 2.12 13.56 21.71
C SER A 37 3.32 14.00 20.86
N GLU A 38 4.48 14.18 21.48
CA GLU A 38 5.75 14.46 20.78
C GLU A 38 6.13 13.34 19.79
N TYR A 39 5.72 12.11 20.09
CA TYR A 39 5.92 10.94 19.23
C TYR A 39 5.04 10.97 17.98
N TRP A 40 4.07 11.88 17.83
CA TRP A 40 3.30 11.97 16.58
C TRP A 40 4.17 12.36 15.38
N SER A 41 5.25 13.10 15.62
CA SER A 41 6.19 13.55 14.58
C SER A 41 6.91 12.41 13.85
N MET A 42 7.01 11.20 14.45
CA MET A 42 7.62 10.03 13.79
C MET A 42 6.67 9.27 12.86
N MET A 43 5.37 9.59 12.82
CA MET A 43 4.37 8.91 11.97
C MET A 43 4.76 8.80 10.49
N PRO A 44 5.28 9.86 9.83
CA PRO A 44 5.73 9.74 8.44
C PRO A 44 6.91 8.76 8.29
N SER A 45 7.84 8.75 9.23
CA SER A 45 8.99 7.85 9.19
C SER A 45 8.61 6.39 9.44
N LEU A 46 7.65 6.13 10.33
CA LEU A 46 7.16 4.78 10.58
C LEU A 46 6.38 4.26 9.37
N THR A 47 5.53 5.09 8.75
CA THR A 47 4.61 4.60 7.71
C THR A 47 5.22 4.53 6.29
N ARG A 48 6.42 5.09 6.07
CA ARG A 48 7.06 5.22 4.74
C ARG A 48 7.23 3.92 3.94
N PHE A 49 7.35 2.77 4.60
CA PHE A 49 7.49 1.44 3.96
C PHE A 49 6.27 0.54 4.21
N MET A 50 5.14 1.13 4.56
CA MET A 50 3.94 0.42 4.99
C MET A 50 2.72 0.82 4.15
N ALA A 51 1.61 1.11 4.82
CA ALA A 51 0.27 1.26 4.30
C ALA A 51 0.11 2.40 3.30
N GLN A 52 0.99 3.40 3.39
CA GLN A 52 0.87 4.66 2.68
C GLN A 52 0.79 4.50 1.16
N GLN A 53 1.72 3.75 0.57
CA GLN A 53 1.67 3.51 -0.87
C GLN A 53 0.53 2.56 -1.23
N GLN A 54 0.36 1.49 -0.46
CA GLN A 54 -0.61 0.45 -0.76
C GLN A 54 -2.04 0.99 -0.83
N MET A 55 -2.44 1.85 0.12
CA MET A 55 -3.78 2.45 0.11
C MET A 55 -4.00 3.38 -1.08
N LEU A 56 -3.00 4.19 -1.46
CA LEU A 56 -3.12 5.04 -2.63
C LEU A 56 -3.24 4.22 -3.92
N CYS A 57 -2.48 3.12 -4.01
CA CYS A 57 -2.53 2.22 -5.15
C CYS A 57 -3.89 1.53 -5.28
N THR A 58 -4.41 0.95 -4.19
CA THR A 58 -5.70 0.25 -4.23
C THR A 58 -6.86 1.21 -4.51
N LEU A 59 -6.81 2.44 -3.98
CA LEU A 59 -7.85 3.45 -4.16
C LEU A 59 -7.86 4.11 -5.54
N PHE A 60 -6.70 4.36 -6.15
CA PHE A 60 -6.61 5.15 -7.37
C PHE A 60 -5.99 4.40 -8.55
N ALA A 61 -4.85 3.75 -8.34
CA ALA A 61 -4.14 3.09 -9.44
C ALA A 61 -4.91 1.85 -9.95
N PHE A 62 -5.50 1.07 -9.06
CA PHE A 62 -6.17 -0.19 -9.41
C PHE A 62 -7.45 0.05 -10.22
N PRO A 63 -8.33 0.99 -9.84
CA PRO A 63 -9.44 1.40 -10.69
C PRO A 63 -8.99 1.91 -12.06
N ALA A 64 -7.90 2.68 -12.14
CA ALA A 64 -7.36 3.17 -13.39
C ALA A 64 -6.85 2.04 -14.29
N ILE A 65 -6.13 1.06 -13.73
CA ILE A 65 -5.66 -0.14 -14.44
C ILE A 65 -6.85 -0.96 -14.95
N GLY A 66 -7.83 -1.25 -14.09
CA GLY A 66 -9.01 -2.02 -14.51
C GLY A 66 -9.83 -1.30 -15.58
N LEU A 67 -9.92 0.03 -15.53
CA LEU A 67 -10.56 0.82 -16.59
C LEU A 67 -9.77 0.76 -17.90
N ALA A 68 -8.44 0.82 -17.85
CA ALA A 68 -7.59 0.69 -19.02
C ALA A 68 -7.77 -0.70 -19.68
N MET A 69 -7.73 -1.77 -18.88
CA MET A 69 -7.96 -3.14 -19.35
C MET A 69 -9.36 -3.33 -19.95
N TYR A 70 -10.40 -2.76 -19.33
CA TYR A 70 -11.75 -2.79 -19.89
C TYR A 70 -11.85 -2.04 -21.23
N LYS A 71 -11.16 -0.89 -21.35
CA LYS A 71 -11.17 -0.08 -22.57
C LYS A 71 -10.49 -0.81 -23.73
N THR A 72 -9.35 -1.47 -23.48
CA THR A 72 -8.57 -2.20 -24.50
C THR A 72 -9.10 -3.61 -24.80
N ALA A 73 -9.95 -4.18 -23.95
CA ALA A 73 -10.55 -5.49 -24.20
C ALA A 73 -11.36 -5.54 -25.51
N TYR A 74 -11.26 -6.68 -26.20
CA TYR A 74 -12.08 -7.00 -27.38
C TYR A 74 -13.57 -6.88 -27.08
N LYS A 75 -14.36 -6.40 -28.05
CA LYS A 75 -15.79 -6.07 -27.87
C LYS A 75 -16.59 -7.25 -27.30
N GLU A 76 -16.33 -8.46 -27.79
CA GLU A 76 -16.95 -9.71 -27.30
C GLU A 76 -16.64 -10.03 -25.83
N ASN A 77 -15.43 -9.68 -25.36
CA ASN A 77 -14.96 -10.01 -24.01
C ASN A 77 -15.20 -8.88 -22.99
N LYS A 78 -15.61 -7.69 -23.42
CA LYS A 78 -15.81 -6.52 -22.55
C LYS A 78 -16.72 -6.80 -21.35
N LYS A 79 -17.80 -7.56 -21.54
CA LYS A 79 -18.74 -7.89 -20.45
C LYS A 79 -18.07 -8.73 -19.37
N LEU A 80 -17.29 -9.73 -19.78
CA LEU A 80 -16.52 -10.59 -18.88
C LEU A 80 -15.39 -9.82 -18.17
N VAL A 81 -14.62 -9.04 -18.93
CA VAL A 81 -13.52 -8.22 -18.38
C VAL A 81 -14.06 -7.22 -17.36
N LYS A 82 -15.20 -6.58 -17.65
CA LYS A 82 -15.83 -5.66 -16.69
C LYS A 82 -16.12 -6.31 -15.35
N SER A 83 -16.77 -7.49 -15.35
CA SER A 83 -17.10 -8.18 -14.10
C SER A 83 -15.85 -8.61 -13.34
N LEU A 84 -14.85 -9.17 -14.05
CA LEU A 84 -13.60 -9.60 -13.42
C LEU A 84 -12.82 -8.43 -12.81
N MET A 85 -12.68 -7.32 -13.54
CA MET A 85 -11.95 -6.15 -13.05
C MET A 85 -12.65 -5.52 -11.85
N ILE A 86 -13.98 -5.41 -11.86
CA ILE A 86 -14.72 -4.89 -10.70
C ILE A 86 -14.48 -5.76 -9.47
N THR A 87 -14.57 -7.09 -9.59
CA THR A 87 -14.29 -7.99 -8.47
C THR A 87 -12.86 -7.82 -7.96
N CYS A 88 -11.87 -7.80 -8.84
CA CYS A 88 -10.47 -7.64 -8.45
C CYS A 88 -10.21 -6.29 -7.75
N ILE A 89 -10.77 -5.20 -8.27
CA ILE A 89 -10.66 -3.86 -7.67
C ILE A 89 -11.33 -3.83 -6.30
N VAL A 90 -12.54 -4.36 -6.16
CA VAL A 90 -13.25 -4.38 -4.87
C VAL A 90 -12.50 -5.22 -3.84
N THR A 91 -11.96 -6.37 -4.24
CA THR A 91 -11.10 -7.19 -3.37
C THR A 91 -9.85 -6.43 -2.93
N ALA A 92 -9.20 -5.70 -3.83
CA ALA A 92 -8.04 -4.87 -3.49
C ALA A 92 -8.41 -3.69 -2.57
N LEU A 93 -9.54 -3.02 -2.81
CA LEU A 93 -10.01 -1.91 -1.99
C LEU A 93 -10.35 -2.32 -0.55
N LEU A 94 -11.10 -3.41 -0.39
CA LEU A 94 -11.61 -3.84 0.92
C LEU A 94 -10.58 -4.68 1.69
N GLY A 95 -9.92 -5.59 0.97
CA GLY A 95 -8.98 -6.55 1.53
C GLY A 95 -7.53 -6.07 1.56
N ASN A 96 -7.18 -5.03 0.78
CA ASN A 96 -5.79 -4.68 0.47
C ASN A 96 -4.99 -5.86 -0.14
N VAL A 97 -5.69 -6.81 -0.78
CA VAL A 97 -5.12 -7.97 -1.48
C VAL A 97 -5.02 -7.62 -2.96
N THR A 98 -3.81 -7.44 -3.46
CA THR A 98 -3.56 -6.92 -4.81
C THR A 98 -3.26 -8.01 -5.84
N GLU A 99 -2.88 -9.20 -5.37
CA GLU A 99 -2.42 -10.30 -6.21
C GLU A 99 -3.40 -10.67 -7.34
N PRO A 100 -4.73 -10.73 -7.13
CA PRO A 100 -5.66 -11.12 -8.20
C PRO A 100 -5.60 -10.21 -9.43
N LEU A 101 -5.42 -8.89 -9.22
CA LEU A 101 -5.28 -7.95 -10.33
C LEU A 101 -3.90 -8.08 -10.97
N GLU A 102 -2.83 -8.13 -10.17
CA GLU A 102 -1.46 -8.19 -10.66
C GLU A 102 -1.18 -9.46 -11.46
N PHE A 103 -1.76 -10.59 -11.04
CA PHE A 103 -1.65 -11.87 -11.74
C PHE A 103 -2.27 -11.85 -13.14
N SER A 104 -3.20 -10.92 -13.41
CA SER A 104 -3.81 -10.77 -14.74
C SER A 104 -2.83 -10.24 -15.80
N PHE A 105 -1.69 -9.64 -15.41
CA PHE A 105 -0.72 -9.10 -16.37
C PHE A 105 0.74 -9.42 -16.09
N VAL A 106 1.14 -9.78 -14.85
CA VAL A 106 2.54 -10.10 -14.53
C VAL A 106 3.12 -11.22 -15.39
N PHE A 107 2.32 -12.26 -15.67
CA PHE A 107 2.73 -13.42 -16.46
C PHE A 107 2.60 -13.21 -17.97
N ILE A 108 1.74 -12.28 -18.39
CA ILE A 108 1.43 -12.03 -19.81
C ILE A 108 2.33 -10.94 -20.38
N ALA A 109 2.61 -9.90 -19.59
CA ALA A 109 3.41 -8.74 -19.99
C ALA A 109 4.43 -8.36 -18.90
N PRO A 110 5.55 -9.11 -18.77
CA PRO A 110 6.55 -8.87 -17.73
C PRO A 110 7.13 -7.45 -17.77
N LEU A 111 7.35 -6.90 -18.96
CA LEU A 111 7.87 -5.53 -19.11
C LEU A 111 6.89 -4.47 -18.58
N LEU A 112 5.58 -4.70 -18.78
CA LEU A 112 4.54 -3.82 -18.24
C LEU A 112 4.52 -3.90 -16.71
N TYR A 113 4.77 -5.09 -16.15
CA TYR A 113 4.88 -5.27 -14.70
C TYR A 113 6.09 -4.53 -14.12
N VAL A 114 7.23 -4.54 -14.80
CA VAL A 114 8.40 -3.73 -14.40
C VAL A 114 8.06 -2.24 -14.42
N ALA A 115 7.43 -1.75 -15.48
CA ALA A 115 7.01 -0.34 -15.57
C ALA A 115 6.02 0.02 -14.44
N TYR A 116 5.05 -0.84 -14.17
CA TYR A 116 4.14 -0.72 -13.03
C TYR A 116 4.92 -0.63 -11.71
N ALA A 117 5.83 -1.57 -11.44
CA ALA A 117 6.64 -1.57 -10.21
C ALA A 117 7.45 -0.29 -10.04
N CYS A 118 8.03 0.25 -11.12
CA CYS A 118 8.73 1.54 -11.11
C CYS A 118 7.79 2.71 -10.76
N ILE A 119 6.60 2.78 -11.35
CA ILE A 119 5.62 3.83 -11.05
C ILE A 119 5.21 3.79 -9.57
N ILE A 120 4.95 2.60 -9.05
CA ILE A 120 4.57 2.41 -7.63
C ILE A 120 5.75 2.77 -6.71
N GLY A 121 6.98 2.39 -7.06
CA GLY A 121 8.17 2.72 -6.29
C GLY A 121 8.45 4.23 -6.24
N ILE A 122 8.36 4.92 -7.39
CA ILE A 122 8.52 6.38 -7.45
C ILE A 122 7.42 7.08 -6.65
N GLY A 123 6.18 6.60 -6.72
CA GLY A 123 5.07 7.09 -5.91
C GLY A 123 5.35 6.98 -4.41
N ALA A 124 5.88 5.84 -3.95
CA ALA A 124 6.23 5.63 -2.54
C ALA A 124 7.30 6.62 -2.06
N VAL A 125 8.32 6.86 -2.88
CA VAL A 125 9.39 7.82 -2.58
C VAL A 125 8.83 9.25 -2.53
N ALA A 126 8.01 9.64 -3.50
CA ALA A 126 7.39 10.96 -3.53
C ALA A 126 6.49 11.21 -2.29
N LEU A 127 5.69 10.21 -1.92
CA LEU A 127 4.86 10.24 -0.71
C LEU A 127 5.69 10.35 0.57
N SER A 128 6.82 9.64 0.64
CA SER A 128 7.75 9.75 1.77
C SER A 128 8.35 11.16 1.87
N PHE A 129 8.69 11.82 0.75
CA PHE A 129 9.18 13.19 0.77
C PHE A 129 8.11 14.22 1.11
N ALA A 130 6.85 13.95 0.74
CA ALA A 130 5.72 14.80 1.09
C ALA A 130 5.34 14.72 2.58
N GLY A 131 5.99 13.86 3.38
CA GLY A 131 5.68 13.70 4.81
C GLY A 131 4.27 13.14 5.06
N VAL A 132 3.65 12.52 4.06
CA VAL A 132 2.34 11.88 4.22
C VAL A 132 2.52 10.71 5.18
N ALA A 133 1.57 10.52 6.10
CA ALA A 133 1.58 9.41 7.02
C ALA A 133 0.21 8.73 6.99
N ILE A 134 0.19 7.49 6.53
CA ILE A 134 -1.04 6.67 6.50
C ILE A 134 -0.66 5.31 7.07
N GLY A 135 -1.36 4.90 8.13
CA GLY A 135 -1.22 3.60 8.77
C GLY A 135 -2.55 2.84 8.72
N TYR A 136 -2.49 1.51 8.81
CA TYR A 136 -3.67 0.67 9.07
C TYR A 136 -3.36 -0.41 10.10
N ILE A 137 -4.41 -0.94 10.69
CA ILE A 137 -4.38 -1.96 11.76
C ILE A 137 -4.31 -3.34 11.12
N ARG A 138 -3.14 -3.77 10.63
CA ARG A 138 -2.87 -5.16 10.21
C ARG A 138 -1.40 -5.48 10.40
#